data_AF-A0A015JEG3-F1
#
_entry.id   AF-A0A015JEG3-F1
#
_cell.length_a   1.000
_cell.length_b   1.000
_cell.length_c   1.000
_cell.angle_alpha   90.00
_cell.angle_beta   90.00
_cell.angle_gamma   90.00
#
_symmetry.space_group_name_H-M   'P 1'
#
loop_
_entity.id
_entity.type
_entity.pdbx_description
1 polymer ?
#
loop_
_entity_poly.entity_id
_entity_poly.type
_entity_poly.pdbx_seq_one_letter_code
_entity_poly.pdbx_strand_id
1 'polypeptide(L)' 'MVSKWIDKVVINNNNYEKLYLPYKFKLLLRGSRDGFTPEKFHELCDGKANTVTFINLEGNEEILGGYNPLE' A
#
# COMPACT_ATOMS: atom_id res chain seq x y z
N MET A 1 -0.96 -10.43 -4.98
CA MET A 1 -0.40 -9.91 -3.71
C MET A 1 0.35 -8.63 -4.02
N VAL A 2 0.17 -7.58 -3.22
CA VAL A 2 0.67 -6.22 -3.50
C VAL A 2 2.19 -6.17 -3.68
N SER A 3 2.94 -7.02 -2.98
CA SER A 3 4.41 -7.12 -3.13
C SER A 3 4.83 -7.33 -4.59
N LYS A 4 4.18 -8.23 -5.32
CA LYS A 4 4.48 -8.48 -6.75
C LYS A 4 4.20 -7.27 -7.63
N TRP A 5 3.22 -6.44 -7.26
CA TRP A 5 2.90 -5.21 -7.98
C TRP A 5 3.96 -4.13 -7.74
N ILE A 6 4.45 -4.00 -6.49
CA ILE A 6 5.59 -3.12 -6.15
C ILE A 6 6.84 -3.53 -6.96
N ASP A 7 7.15 -4.82 -6.99
CA ASP A 7 8.31 -5.37 -7.71
C ASP A 7 8.14 -5.38 -9.24
N LYS A 8 6.98 -4.97 -9.76
CA LYS A 8 6.62 -5.04 -11.19
C LYS A 8 6.88 -6.44 -11.79
N VAL A 9 6.76 -7.50 -10.99
CA VAL A 9 7.01 -8.87 -11.44
C VAL A 9 5.89 -9.27 -12.39
N VAL A 10 6.23 -9.50 -13.66
CA VAL A 10 5.33 -10.11 -14.64
C VAL A 10 5.01 -11.52 -14.18
N ILE A 11 3.75 -11.78 -13.85
CA ILE A 11 3.29 -13.12 -13.48
C ILE A 11 3.29 -13.99 -14.74
N ASN A 12 4.42 -14.62 -15.04
CA ASN A 12 4.43 -15.76 -15.96
C ASN A 12 3.83 -16.95 -15.20
N ASN A 13 2.81 -17.59 -15.78
CA ASN A 13 1.93 -18.63 -15.21
C ASN A 13 2.64 -19.89 -14.64
N ASN A 14 3.97 -19.94 -14.59
CA ASN A 14 4.73 -21.13 -14.19
C ASN A 14 5.33 -21.03 -12.78
N ASN A 15 5.28 -19.87 -12.11
CA ASN A 15 5.88 -19.67 -10.79
C ASN A 15 4.82 -19.39 -9.72
N TYR A 16 3.88 -20.32 -9.56
CA TYR A 16 2.93 -20.38 -8.44
C TYR A 16 3.58 -20.84 -7.12
N GLU A 17 4.90 -20.95 -7.07
CA GLU A 17 5.59 -21.40 -5.85
C GLU A 17 5.94 -20.24 -4.93
N LYS A 18 5.30 -20.28 -3.76
CA LYS A 18 5.53 -19.51 -2.53
C LYS A 18 5.13 -18.04 -2.53
N LEU A 19 4.36 -17.68 -1.51
CA LEU A 19 4.25 -16.33 -0.99
C LEU A 19 5.64 -15.84 -0.55
N TYR A 20 6.46 -15.39 -1.51
CA TYR A 20 7.60 -14.56 -1.20
C TYR A 20 7.02 -13.19 -0.79
N LEU A 21 6.92 -12.99 0.53
CA LEU A 21 6.60 -11.72 1.18
C LEU A 21 7.91 -11.14 1.73
N PRO A 22 8.80 -10.57 0.90
CA PRO A 22 10.05 -9.99 1.40
C PRO A 22 9.80 -8.74 2.25
N TYR A 23 8.58 -8.19 2.18
CA TYR A 23 8.22 -6.96 2.84
C TYR A 23 7.47 -7.20 4.14
N LYS A 24 7.95 -6.54 5.20
CA LYS A 24 7.20 -6.34 6.43
C LYS A 24 6.48 -5.00 6.35
N PHE A 25 5.18 -5.04 6.07
CA PHE A 25 4.35 -3.83 6.05
C PHE A 25 4.10 -3.33 7.48
N LYS A 26 4.34 -2.05 7.71
CA LYS A 26 3.97 -1.34 8.95
C LYS A 26 2.82 -0.38 8.63
N LEU A 27 1.70 -0.52 9.32
CA LEU A 27 0.58 0.40 9.17
C LEU A 27 0.96 1.77 9.76
N LEU A 28 1.00 2.79 8.90
CA LEU A 28 1.23 4.18 9.29
C LEU A 28 -0.10 4.85 9.67
N LEU A 29 -1.03 4.91 8.72
CA LEU A 29 -2.33 5.57 8.85
C LEU A 29 -3.47 4.63 8.45
N ARG A 30 -4.58 4.67 9.18
CA ARG A 30 -5.86 4.07 8.79
C ARG A 30 -6.98 5.03 9.17
N GLY A 31 -7.79 5.45 8.18
CA GLY A 31 -8.88 6.41 8.39
C GLY A 31 -9.82 6.05 9.55
N SER A 32 -10.20 4.77 9.68
CA SER A 32 -11.08 4.31 10.77
C SER A 32 -10.42 4.25 12.16
N ARG A 33 -9.09 4.31 12.25
CA ARG A 33 -8.34 4.30 13.52
C ARG A 33 -7.86 5.69 13.91
N ASP A 34 -7.30 6.41 12.95
CA ASP A 34 -6.55 7.65 13.19
C ASP A 34 -7.34 8.90 12.78
N GLY A 35 -8.44 8.74 12.04
CA GLY A 35 -9.14 9.82 11.36
C GLY A 35 -8.65 10.01 9.92
N PHE A 36 -9.47 10.69 9.12
CA PHE A 36 -9.18 10.97 7.71
C PHE A 36 -9.10 12.47 7.47
N THR A 37 -8.07 13.10 8.04
CA THR A 37 -7.80 14.54 7.83
C THR A 37 -6.39 14.73 7.24
N PRO A 38 -6.18 15.79 6.44
CA PRO A 38 -4.85 16.11 5.90
C PRO A 38 -3.79 16.28 7.00
N GLU A 39 -4.15 16.89 8.13
CA GLU A 39 -3.23 17.10 9.25
C GLU A 39 -2.73 15.77 9.79
N LYS A 40 -3.62 14.77 9.96
CA LYS A 40 -3.23 13.46 10.44
C LYS A 40 -2.39 12.68 9.43
N PHE A 41 -2.66 12.87 8.15
CA PHE A 41 -1.84 12.31 7.08
C PHE A 41 -0.41 12.87 7.16
N HIS A 42 -0.25 14.19 7.21
CA HIS A 42 1.07 14.82 7.30
C HIS A 42 1.82 14.43 8.58
N GLU A 43 1.14 14.39 9.74
CA GLU A 43 1.72 13.97 11.02
C GLU A 43 2.32 12.56 10.96
N LEU A 44 1.64 11.61 10.30
CA LEU A 44 2.03 10.19 10.32
C LEU A 44 2.85 9.74 9.11
N CYS A 45 2.69 10.38 7.96
CA CYS A 45 3.21 9.90 6.67
C CYS A 45 4.32 10.78 6.07
N ASP A 46 4.49 12.03 6.50
CA ASP A 46 5.54 12.89 5.94
C ASP A 46 6.94 12.32 6.22
N GLY A 47 7.81 12.41 5.21
CA GLY A 47 9.18 11.87 5.27
C GLY A 47 9.26 10.34 5.33
N LYS A 48 8.16 9.60 5.07
CA LYS A 48 8.17 8.14 4.97
C LYS A 48 8.37 7.71 3.52
N ALA A 49 9.53 7.13 3.24
CA ALA A 49 9.87 6.48 1.98
C ALA A 49 9.10 5.16 1.79
N ASN A 50 9.00 4.72 0.53
CA ASN A 50 8.48 3.39 0.15
C ASN A 50 7.10 3.07 0.74
N THR A 51 6.16 4.01 0.60
CA THR A 51 4.81 3.86 1.14
C THR A 51 3.84 3.32 0.09
N VAL A 52 2.93 2.46 0.52
CA VAL A 52 1.78 2.02 -0.29
C VAL A 52 0.51 2.55 0.34
N THR A 53 -0.34 3.14 -0.48
CA THR A 53 -1.64 3.69 -0.06
C THR A 53 -2.77 2.89 -0.68
N PHE A 54 -3.80 2.62 0.12
CA PHE A 54 -5.06 2.03 -0.32
C PHE A 54 -6.22 2.92 0.12
N ILE A 55 -7.15 3.17 -0.79
CA ILE A 55 -8.36 3.96 -0.59
C ILE A 55 -9.52 3.09 -1.04
N ASN A 56 -10.40 2.76 -0.09
CA ASN A 56 -11.66 2.11 -0.38
C ASN A 56 -12.70 3.20 -0.65
N LEU A 57 -13.33 3.19 -1.82
CA LEU A 57 -14.36 4.14 -2.17
C LEU A 57 -15.72 3.67 -1.62
N GLU A 58 -16.48 4.56 -0.99
CA GLU A 58 -17.79 4.21 -0.46
C GLU A 58 -18.79 3.99 -1.60
N GLY A 59 -19.58 2.91 -1.53
CA GLY A 59 -20.63 2.61 -2.49
C GLY A 59 -20.18 1.87 -3.75
N ASN A 60 -18.89 1.52 -3.88
CA ASN A 60 -18.42 0.57 -4.87
C ASN A 60 -17.40 -0.40 -4.24
N GLU A 61 -17.12 -1.52 -4.92
CA GLU A 61 -16.10 -2.49 -4.47
C GLU A 61 -14.70 -2.11 -5.01
N GLU A 62 -14.47 -0.84 -5.35
CA GLU A 62 -13.23 -0.39 -5.97
C GLU A 62 -12.22 0.09 -4.93
N ILE A 63 -10.99 -0.40 -5.08
CA ILE A 63 -9.85 0.03 -4.28
C ILE A 63 -8.89 0.81 -5.18
N LEU A 64 -8.71 2.08 -4.85
CA LEU A 64 -7.67 2.92 -5.45
C LEU A 64 -6.43 2.94 -4.57
N GLY A 65 -5.30 3.32 -5.15
CA GLY A 65 -4.06 3.35 -4.41
C GLY A 65 -2.86 3.71 -5.27
N GLY A 66 -1.70 3.69 -4.62
CA GLY A 66 -0.45 4.01 -5.26
C GLY A 66 0.73 3.54 -4.43
N TYR A 67 1.87 3.38 -5.09
CA TYR A 67 3.16 3.20 -4.45
C TYR A 67 3.98 4.46 -4.63
N ASN A 68 4.50 4.99 -3.54
CA ASN A 68 5.40 6.13 -3.53
C ASN A 68 6.84 5.65 -3.29
N PRO A 69 7.71 5.63 -4.32
CA PRO A 69 9.07 5.10 -4.23
C PRO A 69 10.08 6.10 -3.69
N LEU A 70 9.68 7.32 -3.26
CA LEU A 70 10.62 8.40 -2.88
C LEU A 70 11.75 7.86 -1.99
N GLU A 71 12.98 7.93 -2.51
CA GLU A 71 14.24 7.80 -1.78
C GLU A 71 14.56 9.09 -1.02
#